data_AF-R6CQJ2-F1
#
_entry.id   AF-R6CQJ2-F1
#
_cell.length_a   1.000
_cell.length_b   1.000
_cell.length_c   1.000
_cell.angle_alpha   90.00
_cell.angle_beta   90.00
_cell.angle_gamma   90.00
#
_symmetry.space_group_name_H-M   'P 1'
#
loop_
_entity.id
_entity.type
_entity.pdbx_description
1 polymer ?
#
loop_
_entity_poly.entity_id
_entity_poly.type
_entity_poly.pdbx_seq_one_letter_code
_entity_poly.pdbx_strand_id
1 'polypeptide(L)'
;MNEQNKTETTWWERNKKKVLIIGGVVVAVGVGVLIFKNKDALIALVKGGKKLASKVPPIADPSMIETTTEVITTVETEAITVSKTLNNGVPFGVEGFIRNLPDGWHPSAEKIAQAAAIGIELGEHQTLVDPYMKNVA
;
A
#
# COMPACT_ATOMS: atom_id res chain seq x y z
N MET A 1 -51.40 25.19 -3.38
CA MET A 1 -50.67 25.84 -2.26
C MET A 1 -49.47 24.97 -1.93
N ASN A 2 -48.35 25.14 -2.65
CA ASN A 2 -47.21 24.22 -2.55
C ASN A 2 -45.88 24.95 -2.90
N GLU A 3 -45.71 26.20 -2.46
CA GLU A 3 -44.48 26.96 -2.70
C GLU A 3 -43.97 27.55 -1.38
N GLN A 4 -43.40 26.74 -0.48
CA GLN A 4 -42.65 27.26 0.69
C GLN A 4 -41.63 26.23 1.25
N ASN A 5 -40.80 25.58 0.43
CA ASN A 5 -39.81 24.64 0.97
C ASN A 5 -38.48 24.59 0.20
N LYS A 6 -37.85 25.75 0.01
CA LYS A 6 -36.42 25.81 -0.37
C LYS A 6 -35.83 27.10 0.20
N THR A 7 -35.15 27.05 1.35
CA THR A 7 -34.00 27.90 1.73
C THR A 7 -33.57 27.82 3.21
N GLU A 8 -33.80 26.73 3.94
CA GLU A 8 -33.18 26.54 5.26
C GLU A 8 -31.83 25.83 5.16
N THR A 9 -30.89 26.38 4.37
CA THR A 9 -29.49 25.93 4.47
C THR A 9 -28.93 26.37 5.81
N THR A 10 -28.30 25.45 6.54
CA THR A 10 -27.70 25.76 7.84
C THR A 10 -26.60 26.81 7.69
N TRP A 11 -26.38 27.66 8.71
CA TRP A 11 -25.33 28.70 8.68
C TRP A 11 -23.96 28.14 8.27
N TRP A 12 -23.68 26.90 8.70
CA TRP A 12 -22.47 26.16 8.35
C TRP A 12 -22.31 25.96 6.85
N GLU A 13 -23.35 25.55 6.12
CA GLU A 13 -23.25 25.31 4.67
C GLU A 13 -22.93 26.57 3.87
N ARG A 14 -23.41 27.73 4.33
CA ARG A 14 -23.16 29.03 3.71
C ARG A 14 -21.74 29.54 4.01
N ASN A 15 -21.21 29.25 5.19
CA ASN A 15 -19.97 29.84 5.68
C ASN A 15 -18.77 28.88 5.71
N LYS A 16 -18.96 27.57 5.50
CA LYS A 16 -17.90 26.55 5.58
C LYS A 16 -16.67 26.89 4.74
N LYS A 17 -16.86 27.39 3.52
CA LYS A 17 -15.74 27.78 2.63
C LYS A 17 -14.91 28.93 3.23
N LYS A 18 -15.57 29.94 3.81
CA LYS A 18 -14.89 31.08 4.45
C LYS A 18 -14.14 30.64 5.72
N VAL A 19 -14.77 29.78 6.53
CA VAL A 19 -14.16 29.23 7.74
C VAL A 19 -12.93 28.38 7.40
N LEU A 20 -12.99 27.54 6.35
CA LEU A 20 -11.84 26.75 5.91
C LEU A 20 -10.69 27.61 5.39
N ILE A 21 -10.97 28.68 4.64
CA ILE A 21 -9.93 29.60 4.16
C ILE A 21 -9.25 30.31 5.32
N ILE A 22 -10.03 30.88 6.24
CA ILE A 22 -9.49 31.61 7.40
C ILE A 22 -8.74 30.65 8.33
N GLY A 23 -9.31 29.48 8.61
CA GLY A 23 -8.67 28.44 9.41
C GLY A 23 -7.35 27.96 8.80
N GLY A 24 -7.32 27.75 7.47
CA GLY A 24 -6.11 27.37 6.74
C GLY A 24 -5.00 28.41 6.86
N VAL A 25 -5.32 29.70 6.74
CA VAL A 25 -4.34 30.80 6.90
C VAL A 25 -3.77 30.82 8.31
N VAL A 26 -4.61 30.66 9.35
CA VAL A 26 -4.16 30.64 10.75
C VAL A 26 -3.22 29.45 11.01
N VAL A 27 -3.54 28.28 10.49
CA VAL A 27 -2.69 27.08 10.61
C VAL A 27 -1.36 27.28 9.88
N ALA A 28 -1.38 27.80 8.66
CA ALA A 28 -0.16 28.04 7.87
C ALA A 28 0.80 29.01 8.58
N VAL A 29 0.26 30.10 9.17
CA VAL A 29 1.06 31.05 9.96
C VAL A 29 1.62 30.38 11.21
N GLY A 30 0.82 29.60 11.94
CA GLY A 30 1.26 28.89 13.13
C GLY A 30 2.40 27.90 12.84
N VAL A 31 2.26 27.11 11.77
CA VAL A 31 3.31 26.18 11.31
C VAL A 31 4.56 26.94 10.86
N GLY A 32 4.41 28.04 10.12
CA GLY A 32 5.52 28.89 9.70
C GLY A 32 6.32 29.46 10.88
N VAL A 33 5.64 29.94 11.92
CA VAL A 33 6.28 30.44 13.15
C VAL A 33 7.00 29.32 13.89
N LEU A 34 6.41 28.12 13.96
CA LEU A 34 7.03 26.98 14.61
C LEU A 34 8.31 26.53 13.88
N ILE A 35 8.28 26.48 12.55
CA ILE A 35 9.44 26.18 11.71
C ILE A 35 10.51 27.26 11.89
N PHE A 36 10.13 28.54 11.96
CA PHE A 36 11.09 29.63 12.13
C PHE A 36 11.79 29.57 13.50
N LYS A 37 11.06 29.26 14.57
CA LYS A 37 11.63 29.12 15.92
C LYS A 37 12.51 27.89 16.07
N ASN A 38 12.16 26.78 15.42
CA ASN A 38 12.89 25.51 15.48
C ASN A 38 13.72 25.22 14.21
N LYS A 39 14.08 26.25 13.44
CA LYS A 39 14.76 26.11 12.14
C LYS A 39 16.05 25.31 12.26
N ASP A 40 16.84 25.55 13.31
CA ASP A 40 18.13 24.89 13.51
C ASP A 40 17.96 23.41 13.86
N ALA A 41 16.94 23.07 14.67
CA ALA A 41 16.60 21.69 14.98
C ALA A 41 16.08 20.93 13.74
N LEU A 42 15.27 21.58 12.90
CA LEU A 42 14.78 20.99 11.65
C LEU A 42 15.90 20.80 10.63
N ILE A 43 16.81 21.76 10.51
CA ILE A 43 17.99 21.63 9.64
C ILE A 43 18.93 20.53 10.16
N ALA A 44 19.13 20.44 11.47
CA ALA A 44 19.92 19.37 12.10
C ALA A 44 19.26 18.00 11.90
N LEU A 45 17.94 17.90 12.00
CA LEU A 45 17.18 16.67 11.75
C LEU A 45 17.32 16.23 10.28
N VAL A 46 17.15 17.15 9.33
CA VAL A 46 17.28 16.85 7.89
C VAL A 46 18.73 16.48 7.52
N LYS A 47 19.72 17.21 8.06
CA LYS A 47 21.14 16.88 7.86
C LYS A 47 21.54 15.57 8.55
N GLY A 48 20.99 15.30 9.73
CA GLY A 48 21.17 14.05 10.47
C GLY A 48 20.58 12.85 9.73
N GLY A 49 19.36 12.99 9.23
CA GLY A 49 18.71 11.97 8.39
C GLY A 49 19.48 11.68 7.09
N LYS A 50 19.99 12.73 6.42
CA LYS A 50 20.89 12.55 5.26
C LYS A 50 22.19 11.84 5.64
N LYS A 51 22.80 12.16 6.78
CA LYS A 51 24.01 11.46 7.25
C LYS A 51 23.77 10.00 7.58
N LEU A 52 22.60 9.64 8.12
CA LEU A 52 22.23 8.25 8.37
C LEU A 52 21.98 7.48 7.05
N ALA A 53 21.37 8.13 6.06
CA ALA A 53 21.21 7.55 4.72
C ALA A 53 22.54 7.38 3.96
N SER A 54 23.51 8.28 4.15
CA SER A 54 24.82 8.23 3.49
C SER A 54 25.90 7.42 4.24
N LYS A 55 25.61 6.94 5.45
CA LYS A 55 26.52 6.10 6.26
C LYS A 55 26.13 4.62 6.20
N VAL A 56 25.36 4.21 5.21
CA VAL A 56 25.34 2.80 4.80
C VAL A 56 26.68 2.56 4.09
N PRO A 57 27.61 1.78 4.67
CA PRO A 57 28.86 1.47 4.00
C PRO A 57 28.56 0.77 2.67
N PRO A 58 29.28 1.09 1.58
CA PRO A 58 29.29 0.20 0.43
C PRO A 58 29.83 -1.13 0.95
N ILE A 59 29.04 -2.19 0.76
CA ILE A 59 29.32 -3.54 1.23
C ILE A 59 30.56 -4.01 0.44
N ALA A 60 31.75 -3.73 0.97
CA ALA A 60 32.98 -4.37 0.54
C ALA A 60 32.96 -5.79 1.08
N ASP A 61 32.81 -6.74 0.16
CA ASP A 61 33.00 -8.18 0.27
C ASP A 61 32.51 -8.88 1.56
N PRO A 62 31.36 -9.59 1.52
CA PRO A 62 31.11 -10.65 2.48
C PRO A 62 32.07 -11.81 2.16
N SER A 63 33.16 -11.85 2.92
CA SER A 63 33.82 -13.09 3.31
C SER A 63 32.75 -14.17 3.61
N MET A 64 32.87 -15.28 2.89
CA MET A 64 32.21 -16.57 3.07
C MET A 64 31.25 -16.67 4.27
N ILE A 65 29.96 -16.50 3.99
CA ILE A 65 28.91 -17.24 4.67
C ILE A 65 27.99 -17.80 3.59
N GLU A 66 27.94 -19.13 3.59
CA GLU A 66 27.15 -19.99 2.71
C GLU A 66 25.66 -19.63 2.86
N THR A 67 25.12 -18.89 1.90
CA THR A 67 23.68 -18.76 1.70
C THR A 67 23.46 -18.60 0.21
N THR A 68 23.05 -19.71 -0.39
CA THR A 68 22.65 -19.90 -1.78
C THR A 68 21.93 -18.69 -2.35
N THR A 69 22.62 -18.02 -3.26
CA THR A 69 22.10 -16.96 -4.13
C THR A 69 20.93 -17.49 -4.95
N GLU A 70 19.71 -17.01 -4.68
CA GLU A 70 18.65 -17.05 -5.69
C GLU A 70 19.04 -16.10 -6.82
N VAL A 71 19.57 -16.69 -7.87
CA VAL A 71 19.75 -16.07 -9.17
C VAL A 71 18.36 -15.68 -9.67
N ILE A 72 18.11 -14.38 -9.81
CA ILE A 72 16.98 -13.85 -10.57
C ILE A 72 17.30 -14.12 -12.04
N THR A 73 17.11 -15.37 -12.48
CA THR A 73 16.99 -15.68 -13.88
C THR A 73 15.60 -15.21 -14.26
N THR A 74 15.52 -14.13 -15.03
CA THR A 74 14.32 -13.80 -15.78
C THR A 74 14.08 -14.93 -16.78
N VAL A 75 13.46 -16.01 -16.32
CA VAL A 75 12.92 -17.05 -17.19
C VAL A 75 11.61 -16.47 -17.70
N GLU A 76 11.63 -16.04 -18.96
CA GLU A 76 10.41 -15.94 -19.75
C GLU A 76 9.74 -17.32 -19.68
N THR A 77 8.86 -17.47 -18.69
CA THR A 77 8.16 -18.72 -18.44
C THR A 77 7.06 -18.73 -19.48
N GLU A 78 7.35 -19.31 -20.64
CA GLU A 78 6.30 -19.85 -21.47
C GLU A 78 5.46 -20.75 -20.57
N ALA A 79 4.21 -20.34 -20.34
CA ALA A 79 3.26 -21.08 -19.54
C ALA A 79 2.94 -22.39 -20.28
N ILE A 80 3.77 -23.41 -20.07
CA ILE A 80 3.45 -24.76 -20.48
C ILE A 80 2.27 -25.18 -19.60
N THR A 81 1.06 -25.17 -20.15
CA THR A 81 -0.12 -25.73 -19.49
C THR A 81 0.04 -27.23 -19.41
N VAL A 82 0.78 -27.69 -18.40
CA VAL A 82 0.83 -29.11 -18.05
C VAL A 82 -0.43 -29.37 -17.23
N SER A 83 -1.46 -29.90 -17.88
CA SER A 83 -2.64 -30.49 -17.24
C SER A 83 -2.27 -31.82 -16.58
N LYS A 84 -1.32 -31.80 -15.64
CA LYS A 84 -1.00 -32.96 -14.82
C LYS A 84 -2.07 -33.07 -13.74
N THR A 85 -2.73 -34.22 -13.65
CA THR A 85 -3.62 -34.54 -12.54
C THR A 85 -2.79 -34.52 -11.24
N LEU A 86 -2.97 -33.45 -10.46
CA LEU A 86 -2.32 -33.32 -9.15
C LEU A 86 -2.99 -34.27 -8.17
N ASN A 87 -2.22 -34.82 -7.23
CA ASN A 87 -2.72 -35.69 -6.17
C ASN A 87 -3.53 -36.91 -6.67
N ASN A 88 -3.18 -37.44 -7.85
CA ASN A 88 -3.85 -38.61 -8.47
C ASN A 88 -5.38 -38.44 -8.64
N GLY A 89 -5.87 -37.21 -8.69
CA GLY A 89 -7.31 -36.91 -8.80
C GLY A 89 -8.05 -36.94 -7.46
N VAL A 90 -7.37 -37.15 -6.34
CA VAL A 90 -7.96 -37.09 -5.00
C VAL A 90 -8.16 -35.62 -4.59
N PRO A 91 -9.31 -35.25 -3.99
CA PRO A 91 -9.54 -33.91 -3.48
C PRO A 91 -8.50 -33.50 -2.44
N PHE A 92 -7.98 -32.28 -2.56
CA PHE A 92 -7.07 -31.72 -1.56
C PHE A 92 -7.31 -30.22 -1.38
N GLY A 93 -7.05 -29.74 -0.17
CA GLY A 93 -7.14 -28.32 0.17
C GLY A 93 -5.95 -27.55 -0.39
N VAL A 94 -6.24 -26.46 -1.07
CA VAL A 94 -5.28 -25.43 -1.44
C VAL A 94 -5.50 -24.26 -0.49
N GLU A 95 -4.47 -23.91 0.27
CA GLU A 95 -4.51 -22.74 1.16
C GLU A 95 -4.60 -21.44 0.35
N GLY A 96 -5.07 -20.37 0.99
CA GLY A 96 -5.15 -19.07 0.35
C GLY A 96 -3.75 -18.52 0.04
N PHE A 97 -3.59 -17.89 -1.12
CA PHE A 97 -2.30 -17.36 -1.58
C PHE A 97 -2.47 -16.06 -2.34
N ILE A 98 -1.37 -15.31 -2.47
CA ILE A 98 -1.32 -14.07 -3.24
C ILE A 98 -1.03 -14.42 -4.70
N ARG A 99 -1.82 -13.87 -5.63
CA ARG A 99 -1.56 -13.96 -7.06
C ARG A 99 -1.43 -12.58 -7.69
N ASN A 100 -0.63 -12.51 -8.76
CA ASN A 100 -0.58 -11.32 -9.61
C ASN A 100 -1.79 -11.31 -10.56
N LEU A 101 -2.36 -10.12 -10.74
CA LEU A 101 -3.38 -9.82 -11.72
C LEU A 101 -2.72 -9.40 -13.04
N PRO A 102 -3.42 -9.57 -14.19
CA PRO A 102 -2.97 -9.03 -15.45
C PRO A 102 -2.81 -7.50 -15.38
N ASP A 103 -1.99 -6.95 -16.28
CA ASP A 103 -1.76 -5.51 -16.35
C ASP A 103 -3.09 -4.73 -16.48
N GLY A 104 -3.23 -3.68 -15.68
CA GLY A 104 -4.45 -2.84 -15.63
C GLY A 104 -5.58 -3.38 -14.75
N TRP A 105 -5.44 -4.58 -14.18
CA TRP A 105 -6.41 -5.13 -13.22
C TRP A 105 -5.98 -4.84 -11.79
N HIS A 106 -6.95 -4.51 -10.95
CA HIS A 106 -6.72 -4.16 -9.55
C HIS A 106 -7.52 -5.09 -8.63
N PRO A 107 -7.01 -5.41 -7.43
CA PRO A 107 -7.79 -6.16 -6.45
C PRO A 107 -9.06 -5.39 -6.10
N SER A 108 -10.15 -6.12 -5.86
CA SER A 108 -11.38 -5.52 -5.34
C SER A 108 -11.15 -5.02 -3.90
N ALA A 109 -11.88 -3.99 -3.50
CA ALA A 109 -11.77 -3.43 -2.14
C ALA A 109 -12.01 -4.48 -1.04
N GLU A 110 -12.88 -5.45 -1.32
CA GLU A 110 -13.14 -6.57 -0.41
C GLU A 110 -11.90 -7.46 -0.22
N LYS A 111 -11.18 -7.79 -1.30
CA LYS A 111 -9.95 -8.60 -1.21
C LYS A 111 -8.81 -7.88 -0.52
N ILE A 112 -8.74 -6.56 -0.67
CA ILE A 112 -7.81 -5.72 0.09
C ILE A 112 -8.13 -5.78 1.59
N ALA A 113 -9.41 -5.66 1.96
CA ALA A 113 -9.83 -5.75 3.36
C ALA A 113 -9.59 -7.14 3.97
N GLN A 114 -9.85 -8.21 3.22
CA GLN A 114 -9.59 -9.58 3.66
C GLN A 114 -8.09 -9.83 3.88
N ALA A 115 -7.22 -9.36 2.97
CA ALA A 115 -5.77 -9.44 3.13
C ALA A 115 -5.29 -8.63 4.35
N ALA A 116 -5.80 -7.41 4.53
CA ALA A 116 -5.46 -6.59 5.68
C ALA A 116 -5.91 -7.22 7.01
N ALA A 117 -7.05 -7.92 7.03
CA ALA A 117 -7.56 -8.61 8.22
C ALA A 117 -6.65 -9.77 8.66
N ILE A 118 -5.94 -10.41 7.72
CA ILE A 118 -4.94 -11.45 7.99
C ILE A 118 -3.50 -10.90 8.07
N GLY A 119 -3.33 -9.57 8.09
CA GLY A 119 -2.04 -8.90 8.21
C GLY A 119 -1.18 -8.91 6.95
N ILE A 120 -1.79 -9.16 5.78
CA ILE A 120 -1.11 -9.16 4.47
C ILE A 120 -1.38 -7.83 3.76
N GLU A 121 -0.32 -7.12 3.41
CA GLU A 121 -0.39 -5.96 2.52
C GLU A 121 -0.27 -6.42 1.05
N LEU A 122 -1.29 -6.15 0.23
CA LEU A 122 -1.26 -6.47 -1.20
C LEU A 122 -0.55 -5.37 -1.98
N GLY A 123 0.39 -5.76 -2.85
CA GLY A 123 1.04 -4.86 -3.80
C GLY A 123 0.14 -4.41 -4.95
N GLU A 124 0.63 -3.46 -5.76
CA GLU A 124 -0.04 -3.03 -6.99
C GLU A 124 -0.22 -4.24 -7.93
N HIS A 125 -1.44 -4.47 -8.42
CA HIS A 125 -1.81 -5.65 -9.20
C HIS A 125 -1.74 -7.00 -8.46
N GLN A 126 -1.79 -7.04 -7.13
CA GLN A 126 -1.89 -8.30 -6.37
C GLN A 126 -3.28 -8.52 -5.81
N THR A 127 -3.71 -9.78 -5.72
CA THR A 127 -4.98 -10.14 -5.06
C THR A 127 -4.83 -11.38 -4.19
N LEU A 128 -5.67 -11.47 -3.16
CA LEU A 128 -5.75 -12.64 -2.29
C LEU A 128 -6.74 -13.66 -2.86
N VAL A 129 -6.26 -14.89 -3.05
CA VAL A 129 -7.09 -16.05 -3.40
C VAL A 129 -7.50 -16.75 -2.13
N ASP A 130 -8.79 -17.06 -2.00
CA ASP A 130 -9.31 -17.81 -0.85
C ASP A 130 -8.88 -19.27 -0.92
N PRO A 131 -8.75 -19.93 0.24
CA PRO A 131 -8.54 -21.37 0.27
C PRO A 131 -9.70 -22.09 -0.43
N TYR A 132 -9.38 -23.11 -1.23
CA TYR A 132 -10.37 -23.88 -1.98
C TYR A 132 -9.97 -25.35 -2.06
N MET A 133 -10.95 -26.22 -2.33
CA MET A 133 -10.69 -27.63 -2.58
C MET A 133 -10.46 -27.86 -4.07
N LYS A 134 -9.31 -28.42 -4.42
CA LYS A 134 -8.97 -28.80 -5.79
C LYS A 134 -9.33 -30.27 -6.02
N ASN A 135 -9.63 -30.63 -7.26
CA ASN A 135 -10.08 -31.97 -7.68
C ASN A 135 -11.42 -32.42 -7.06
N VAL A 136 -12.32 -31.48 -6.73
CA VAL A 136 -13.71 -31.82 -6.39
C VAL A 136 -14.46 -32.08 -7.71
N ALA A 137 -15.00 -33.29 -7.89
CA ALA A 137 -15.81 -33.68 -9.04
C ALA A 137 -17.29 -33.44 -8.78
#